data_AF-A0A815QY52-F1
#
_entry.id   AF-A0A815QY52-F1
#
_cell.length_a   1.000
_cell.length_b   1.000
_cell.length_c   1.000
_cell.angle_alpha   90.00
_cell.angle_beta   90.00
_cell.angle_gamma   90.00
#
_symmetry.space_group_name_H-M   'P 1'
#
loop_
_entity.id
_entity.type
_entity.pdbx_description
1 polymer ?
#
loop_
_entity_poly.entity_id
_entity_poly.type
_entity_poly.pdbx_seq_one_letter_code
_entity_poly.pdbx_strand_id
1 'polypeptide(L)' 'AKSAKPLILFAGEGTHERFYGTAHGAYLSGIREAKRIIQLYTS' A
#
# COMPACT_ATOMS: atom_id res chain seq x y z
N ALA A 1 -9.41 -4.57 -21.95
CA ALA A 1 -8.46 -5.40 -21.19
C ALA A 1 -9.06 -5.72 -19.83
N LYS A 2 -9.05 -6.98 -19.36
CA LYS A 2 -9.47 -7.30 -17.99
C LYS A 2 -8.49 -6.59 -17.05
N SER A 3 -8.96 -5.66 -16.23
CA SER A 3 -8.13 -5.03 -15.20
C SER A 3 -7.77 -6.11 -14.18
N ALA A 4 -6.60 -6.73 -14.35
CA ALA A 4 -6.12 -7.77 -13.46
C ALA A 4 -5.83 -7.13 -12.10
N LYS A 5 -6.29 -7.78 -11.03
CA LYS A 5 -5.95 -7.35 -9.67
C LYS A 5 -4.41 -7.31 -9.56
N PRO A 6 -3.82 -6.24 -8.98
CA PRO A 6 -2.38 -6.14 -8.85
C PRO A 6 -1.85 -7.29 -7.99
N LEU A 7 -0.80 -7.95 -8.48
CA LEU A 7 -0.16 -9.08 -7.79
C LEU A 7 0.87 -8.64 -6.75
N ILE A 8 1.43 -7.44 -6.92
CA ILE A 8 2.49 -6.89 -6.08
C ILE A 8 2.10 -5.47 -5.67
N LEU A 9 2.26 -5.17 -4.38
CA LEU A 9 2.01 -3.88 -3.77
C LEU A 9 3.23 -3.47 -2.93
N PHE A 10 3.47 -2.16 -2.78
CA PHE A 10 4.66 -1.63 -2.10
C PHE A 10 4.29 -0.74 -0.91
N ALA A 11 4.88 -1.06 0.24
CA ALA A 11 4.83 -0.29 1.48
C ALA A 11 6.26 -0.04 2.00
N GLY A 12 6.39 0.85 2.97
CA GLY A 12 7.67 1.21 3.60
C GLY A 12 7.95 2.71 3.55
N GLU A 13 9.01 3.14 4.22
CA GLU A 13 9.36 4.56 4.37
C GLU A 13 9.59 5.26 3.02
N GLY A 14 10.02 4.51 2.00
CA GLY A 14 10.24 5.02 0.66
C GLY A 14 8.98 5.19 -0.19
N THR A 15 7.80 4.83 0.33
CA THR A 15 6.54 4.80 -0.46
C THR A 15 5.44 5.70 0.12
N HIS A 16 5.74 6.46 1.18
CA HIS A 16 4.82 7.46 1.72
C HIS A 16 5.11 8.85 1.13
N GLU A 17 4.18 9.39 0.34
CA GLU A 17 4.36 10.61 -0.47
C GLU A 17 4.83 11.83 0.33
N ARG A 18 4.37 11.98 1.57
CA ARG A 18 4.67 13.16 2.43
C ARG A 18 5.65 12.91 3.57
N PHE A 19 5.90 11.65 3.92
CA PHE A 19 6.63 11.27 5.14
C PHE A 19 7.75 10.28 4.82
N TYR A 20 8.54 10.64 3.81
CA TYR A 20 9.62 9.82 3.29
C TYR A 20 10.71 9.59 4.34
N GLY A 21 11.24 8.37 4.44
CA GLY A 21 12.35 8.04 5.36
C GLY A 21 11.99 8.12 6.85
N THR A 22 10.70 8.13 7.20
CA THR A 22 10.25 8.18 8.58
C THR A 22 9.52 6.90 8.99
N ALA A 23 9.64 6.53 10.26
CA ALA A 23 8.94 5.36 10.81
C ALA A 23 7.41 5.49 10.73
N HIS A 24 6.86 6.68 10.99
CA HIS A 24 5.42 6.91 10.89
C HIS A 24 4.93 6.88 9.43
N GLY A 25 5.73 7.35 8.47
CA GLY A 25 5.45 7.19 7.04
C GLY A 25 5.43 5.72 6.61
N ALA A 26 6.40 4.92 7.07
CA ALA A 26 6.41 3.48 6.85
C ALA A 26 5.14 2.80 7.41
N TYR A 27 4.78 3.11 8.66
CA TYR A 27 3.56 2.62 9.30
C TYR A 27 2.29 2.96 8.50
N LEU A 28 2.11 4.23 8.13
CA LEU A 28 0.94 4.69 7.38
C LEU A 28 0.86 4.05 5.98
N SER A 29 1.99 3.89 5.31
CA SER A 29 2.03 3.20 4.00
C SER A 29 1.64 1.72 4.11
N GLY A 30 1.97 1.05 5.23
CA GLY A 30 1.54 -0.32 5.50
C GLY A 30 0.02 -0.43 5.65
N ILE A 31 -0.60 0.49 6.41
CA ILE A 31 -2.07 0.55 6.53
C ILE A 31 -2.73 0.75 5.16
N ARG A 32 -2.16 1.63 4.31
CA ARG A 32 -2.67 1.92 2.97
C ARG A 32 -2.72 0.64 2.11
N GLU A 33 -1.62 -0.08 2.00
CA GLU A 33 -1.60 -1.29 1.16
C GLU A 33 -2.41 -2.45 1.77
N ALA A 34 -2.45 -2.58 3.10
CA ALA A 34 -3.30 -3.58 3.76
C ALA A 34 -4.80 -3.37 3.43
N LYS A 35 -5.28 -2.13 3.52
CA LYS A 35 -6.67 -1.78 3.12
C LYS A 35 -6.93 -2.09 1.64
N ARG A 36 -5.96 -1.79 0.77
CA ARG A 36 -6.06 -2.08 -0.66
C ARG A 36 -6.16 -3.58 -0.94
N ILE A 37 -5.37 -4.42 -0.27
CA ILE A 37 -5.47 -5.89 -0.36
C ILE A 37 -6.86 -6.36 0.05
N ILE A 38 -7.36 -5.91 1.20
CA ILE A 38 -8.70 -6.29 1.68
C ILE A 38 -9.77 -5.96 0.64
N GLN A 39 -9.77 -4.74 0.10
CA GLN A 39 -10.71 -4.31 -0.95
C GLN A 39 -10.60 -5.17 -2.21
N LEU A 40 -9.37 -5.52 -2.63
CA LEU A 40 -9.14 -6.31 -3.84
C LEU A 40 -9.62 -7.76 -3.71
N TYR A 41 -9.55 -8.37 -2.52
CA TYR A 41 -9.75 -9.82 -2.34
C TYR A 41 -10.96 -10.22 -1.50
N THR A 42 -11.60 -9.29 -0.81
CA THR A 42 -12.77 -9.55 0.06
C THR A 42 -14.08 -9.00 -0.52
N SER A 43 -14.04 -8.45 -1.73
CA SER A 43 -15.23 -8.03 -2.49
C SER A 43 -15.77 -9.16 -3.37
#